data_AF-A0A7R9R2M6-F1
#
_entry.id   AF-A0A7R9R2M6-F1
#
_cell.length_a   1.000
_cell.length_b   1.000
_cell.length_c   1.000
_cell.angle_alpha   90.00
_cell.angle_beta   90.00
_cell.angle_gamma   90.00
#
_symmetry.space_group_name_H-M   'P 1'
#
loop_
_entity.id
_entity.type
_entity.pdbx_description
1 polymer ?
#
loop_
_entity_poly.entity_id
_entity_poly.type
_entity_poly.pdbx_seq_one_letter_code
_entity_poly.pdbx_strand_id
1 'polypeptide(L)'
;YGHGYKHPNKQLTLIVNSLPDLTRLDISGTNLAGPRCEYIPGLVSRSDKPLEYLGLYNTANEAAYRRTIPALKVSGDATEEQILTGCEAYIDRVEFLRRTLNDLFHCFRFETNFHNVNRALDIVLVSMARHLHEKQ
;
A
#
# COMPACT_ATOMS: atom_id res chain seq x y z
N TYR A 1 4.49 11.29 9.18
CA TYR A 1 5.85 10.75 9.00
C TYR A 1 6.00 10.37 7.55
N GLY A 2 6.87 11.04 6.82
CA GLY A 2 7.27 10.56 5.50
C GLY A 2 8.66 11.06 5.15
N HIS A 3 9.52 10.15 4.72
CA HIS A 3 10.82 10.52 4.20
C HIS A 3 10.60 11.29 2.89
N GLY A 4 10.89 12.59 2.94
CA GLY A 4 10.86 13.46 1.77
C GLY A 4 12.11 13.22 0.92
N TYR A 5 11.98 12.40 -0.10
CA TYR A 5 13.00 12.23 -1.13
C TYR A 5 13.08 13.52 -1.97
N LYS A 6 14.31 14.02 -2.21
CA LYS A 6 14.55 15.26 -2.99
C LYS A 6 14.20 15.10 -4.47
N HIS A 7 14.43 13.91 -5.02
CA HIS A 7 14.18 13.59 -6.43
C HIS A 7 13.43 12.26 -6.55
N PRO A 8 12.17 12.19 -6.05
CA PRO A 8 11.46 10.94 -5.84
C PRO A 8 11.34 10.11 -7.12
N ASN A 9 10.96 10.74 -8.23
CA ASN A 9 10.80 10.08 -9.52
C ASN A 9 12.12 9.45 -9.99
N LYS A 10 13.22 10.21 -9.94
CA LYS A 10 14.54 9.73 -10.38
C LYS A 10 15.04 8.58 -9.52
N GLN A 11 14.82 8.67 -8.20
CA GLN A 11 15.22 7.62 -7.26
C GLN A 11 14.39 6.35 -7.46
N LEU A 12 13.08 6.47 -7.64
CA LEU A 12 12.22 5.33 -7.92
C LEU A 12 12.57 4.66 -9.26
N THR A 13 12.80 5.45 -10.31
CA THR A 13 13.31 4.96 -11.60
C THR A 13 14.64 4.22 -11.45
N LEU A 14 15.57 4.78 -10.67
CA LEU A 14 16.86 4.15 -10.43
C LEU A 14 16.70 2.80 -9.72
N ILE A 15 15.85 2.71 -8.70
CA ILE A 15 15.58 1.46 -7.96
C ILE A 15 15.07 0.38 -8.92
N VAL A 16 14.02 0.66 -9.69
CA VAL A 16 13.39 -0.36 -10.54
C VAL A 16 14.25 -0.76 -11.74
N ASN A 17 15.09 0.16 -12.25
CA ASN A 17 16.00 -0.16 -13.34
C ASN A 17 17.27 -0.88 -12.86
N SER A 18 17.70 -0.65 -11.62
CA SER A 18 18.87 -1.33 -11.04
C SER A 18 18.55 -2.74 -10.55
N LEU A 19 17.26 -3.07 -10.37
CA LEU A 19 16.77 -4.36 -9.90
C LEU A 19 15.80 -4.95 -10.95
N PRO A 20 16.31 -5.53 -12.06
CA PRO A 20 15.47 -5.97 -13.19
C PRO A 20 14.49 -7.10 -12.84
N ASP A 21 14.83 -7.88 -11.80
CA ASP A 21 14.01 -8.98 -11.29
C ASP A 21 13.18 -8.60 -10.07
N LEU A 22 13.11 -7.30 -9.73
CA LEU A 22 12.23 -6.83 -8.66
C LEU A 22 10.77 -7.19 -8.98
N THR A 23 10.15 -7.99 -8.12
CA THR A 23 8.73 -8.37 -8.23
C THR A 23 7.86 -7.69 -7.18
N ARG A 24 8.42 -7.32 -6.03
CA ARG A 24 7.67 -6.71 -4.91
C ARG A 24 8.38 -5.46 -4.43
N LEU A 25 7.64 -4.37 -4.26
CA LEU A 25 8.17 -3.09 -3.78
C LEU A 25 7.19 -2.45 -2.81
N ASP A 26 7.68 -1.87 -1.73
CA ASP A 26 6.86 -1.10 -0.79
C ASP A 26 7.44 0.31 -0.67
N ILE A 27 6.66 1.32 -1.08
CA ILE A 27 7.02 2.74 -0.97
C ILE A 27 6.06 3.50 -0.05
N SER A 28 5.31 2.78 0.79
CA SER A 28 4.35 3.35 1.72
C SER A 28 4.96 4.35 2.68
N GLY A 29 4.22 5.42 2.96
CA GLY A 29 4.68 6.51 3.82
C GLY A 29 5.77 7.39 3.19
N THR A 30 6.02 7.31 1.89
CA THR A 30 7.06 8.14 1.22
C THR A 30 6.45 9.11 0.20
N ASN A 31 7.26 9.95 -0.42
CA ASN A 31 6.87 10.72 -1.61
C ASN A 31 7.42 10.13 -2.92
N LEU A 32 7.93 8.89 -2.92
CA LEU A 32 8.59 8.28 -4.09
C LEU A 32 7.69 8.17 -5.32
N ALA A 33 6.38 8.07 -5.13
CA ALA A 33 5.42 8.06 -6.24
C ALA A 33 5.41 9.38 -7.03
N GLY A 34 6.00 10.46 -6.51
CA GLY A 34 6.11 11.72 -7.23
C GLY A 34 4.85 12.58 -7.16
N PRO A 35 4.74 13.60 -8.02
CA PRO A 35 3.59 14.51 -8.06
C PRO A 35 2.28 13.76 -8.39
N ARG A 36 1.15 14.39 -8.09
CA ARG A 36 -0.19 13.86 -8.41
C ARG A 36 -0.37 13.83 -9.93
N CYS A 37 -0.40 12.63 -10.50
CA CYS A 37 -0.53 12.36 -11.93
C CYS A 37 -1.34 11.07 -12.16
N GLU A 38 -1.69 10.75 -13.40
CA GLU A 38 -2.48 9.56 -13.74
C GLU A 38 -1.74 8.22 -13.49
N TYR A 39 -0.42 8.24 -13.61
CA TYR A 39 0.48 7.10 -13.41
C TYR A 39 1.60 7.46 -12.40
N ILE A 40 2.43 6.48 -12.04
CA ILE A 40 3.62 6.69 -11.19
C ILE A 40 4.85 6.89 -12.09
N PRO A 41 5.40 8.12 -12.22
CA PRO A 41 6.47 8.40 -13.20
C PRO A 41 7.72 7.53 -13.00
N GLY A 42 8.04 7.21 -11.74
CA GLY A 42 9.17 6.35 -11.42
C GLY A 42 9.01 4.88 -11.83
N LEU A 43 7.80 4.44 -12.19
CA LEU A 43 7.46 3.04 -12.49
C LEU A 43 7.08 2.79 -13.95
N VAL A 44 7.31 3.76 -14.86
CA VAL A 44 6.95 3.61 -16.28
C VAL A 44 7.60 2.39 -16.94
N SER A 45 8.82 2.01 -16.54
CA SER A 45 9.49 0.80 -17.04
C SER A 45 8.82 -0.51 -16.62
N ARG A 46 7.82 -0.47 -15.73
CA ARG A 46 7.07 -1.63 -15.25
C ARG A 46 5.71 -1.79 -15.93
N SER A 47 5.34 -0.94 -16.89
CA SER A 47 4.05 -1.05 -17.60
C SER A 47 3.87 -2.42 -18.28
N ASP A 48 4.91 -2.95 -18.90
CA ASP A 48 4.88 -4.25 -19.60
C ASP A 48 5.27 -5.44 -18.71
N LYS A 49 5.83 -5.17 -17.53
CA LYS A 49 6.20 -6.18 -16.52
C LYS A 49 5.72 -5.68 -15.14
N PRO A 50 4.41 -5.72 -14.85
CA PRO A 50 3.89 -5.25 -13.57
C PRO A 50 4.58 -5.91 -12.37
N LEU A 51 4.64 -5.21 -11.23
CA LEU A 51 5.07 -5.82 -9.98
C LEU A 51 4.00 -6.83 -9.50
N GLU A 52 4.41 -7.92 -8.87
CA GLU A 52 3.48 -8.80 -8.16
C GLU A 52 2.83 -8.07 -6.98
N TYR A 53 3.58 -7.17 -6.32
CA TYR A 53 3.08 -6.37 -5.21
C TYR A 53 3.67 -4.96 -5.20
N LEU A 54 2.81 -3.96 -4.96
CA LEU A 54 3.23 -2.58 -4.71
C LEU A 54 2.55 -1.99 -3.47
N GLY A 55 3.37 -1.53 -2.51
CA GLY A 55 2.89 -0.79 -1.34
C GLY A 55 2.80 0.70 -1.59
N LEU A 56 1.57 1.25 -1.56
CA LEU A 56 1.26 2.67 -1.77
C LEU A 56 0.54 3.32 -0.59
N TYR A 57 0.23 2.57 0.47
CA TYR A 57 -0.44 3.07 1.66
C TYR A 57 0.23 4.33 2.23
N ASN A 58 -0.56 5.40 2.46
CA ASN A 58 -0.08 6.68 3.00
C ASN A 58 1.09 7.30 2.21
N THR A 59 1.20 7.02 0.92
CA THR A 59 2.17 7.69 0.04
C THR A 59 1.68 9.08 -0.31
N ALA A 60 2.58 10.06 -0.38
CA ALA A 60 2.24 11.43 -0.70
C ALA A 60 1.53 11.55 -2.07
N ASN A 61 0.77 12.64 -2.26
CA ASN A 61 0.08 12.97 -3.50
C ASN A 61 -0.91 11.88 -3.96
N GLU A 62 -1.60 11.24 -3.01
CA GLU A 62 -2.70 10.30 -3.26
C GLU A 62 -2.30 9.17 -4.23
N ALA A 63 -1.10 8.61 -4.06
CA ALA A 63 -0.55 7.67 -5.04
C ALA A 63 -1.40 6.42 -5.24
N ALA A 64 -2.08 5.95 -4.19
CA ALA A 64 -2.97 4.81 -4.22
C ALA A 64 -4.24 5.02 -5.08
N TYR A 65 -4.62 6.29 -5.32
CA TYR A 65 -5.80 6.68 -6.10
C TYR A 65 -5.52 6.87 -7.60
N ARG A 66 -4.29 6.60 -8.05
CA ARG A 66 -3.91 6.76 -9.46
C ARG A 66 -4.59 5.71 -10.33
N ARG A 67 -5.01 6.11 -11.53
CA ARG A 67 -5.72 5.23 -12.47
C ARG A 67 -4.83 4.10 -12.99
N THR A 68 -3.54 4.38 -13.18
CA THR A 68 -2.59 3.41 -13.75
C THR A 68 -1.50 3.08 -12.74
N ILE A 69 -1.63 1.92 -12.10
CA ILE A 69 -0.66 1.39 -11.14
C ILE A 69 -0.09 0.07 -11.72
N PRO A 70 1.22 -0.01 -12.04
CA PRO A 70 1.82 -1.18 -12.68
C PRO A 70 2.12 -2.29 -11.66
N ALA A 71 1.08 -2.83 -11.03
CA ALA A 71 1.16 -3.94 -10.08
C ALA A 71 -0.10 -4.80 -10.06
N LEU A 72 0.05 -6.09 -9.77
CA LEU A 72 -1.05 -7.04 -9.66
C LEU A 72 -1.79 -6.93 -8.33
N LYS A 73 -1.05 -6.79 -7.22
CA LYS A 73 -1.60 -6.57 -5.87
C LYS A 73 -1.09 -5.25 -5.33
N VAL A 74 -1.98 -4.42 -4.79
CA VAL A 74 -1.64 -3.07 -4.31
C VAL A 74 -2.13 -2.93 -2.88
N SER A 75 -1.25 -2.57 -1.94
CA SER A 75 -1.72 -2.04 -0.65
C SER A 75 -1.82 -0.52 -0.73
N GLY A 76 -2.86 0.03 -0.14
CA GLY A 76 -3.21 1.42 -0.30
C GLY A 76 -4.44 1.79 0.51
N ASP A 77 -4.84 3.04 0.38
CA ASP A 77 -5.92 3.68 1.14
C ASP A 77 -7.08 4.11 0.21
N ALA A 78 -7.06 3.71 -1.07
CA ALA A 78 -8.06 4.15 -2.04
C ALA A 78 -9.30 3.26 -2.15
N THR A 79 -9.20 1.96 -1.84
CA THR A 79 -10.31 1.00 -1.97
C THR A 79 -10.27 -0.05 -0.86
N GLU A 80 -11.42 -0.70 -0.62
CA GLU A 80 -11.55 -1.85 0.28
C GLU A 80 -10.45 -2.90 0.02
N GLU A 81 -10.24 -3.28 -1.25
CA GLU A 81 -9.24 -4.28 -1.63
C GLU A 81 -7.81 -3.85 -1.30
N GLN A 82 -7.49 -2.58 -1.50
CA GLN A 82 -6.18 -2.04 -1.16
C GLN A 82 -5.94 -2.00 0.36
N ILE A 83 -6.97 -1.68 1.14
CA ILE A 83 -6.90 -1.62 2.60
C ILE A 83 -6.73 -3.04 3.18
N LEU A 84 -7.51 -4.02 2.70
CA LEU A 84 -7.38 -5.42 3.09
C LEU A 84 -5.98 -5.96 2.75
N THR A 85 -5.50 -5.67 1.55
CA THR A 85 -4.14 -6.01 1.12
C THR A 85 -3.07 -5.35 2.00
N GLY A 86 -3.30 -4.11 2.44
CA GLY A 86 -2.43 -3.41 3.38
C GLY A 86 -2.38 -4.08 4.76
N CYS A 87 -3.53 -4.44 5.32
CA CYS A 87 -3.57 -5.14 6.60
C CYS A 87 -2.77 -6.45 6.56
N GLU A 88 -2.92 -7.24 5.50
CA GLU A 88 -2.16 -8.48 5.30
C GLU A 88 -0.65 -8.22 5.16
N ALA A 89 -0.27 -7.23 4.35
CA ALA A 89 1.12 -6.91 4.08
C ALA A 89 1.84 -6.34 5.32
N TYR A 90 1.11 -5.67 6.21
CA TYR A 90 1.65 -5.00 7.38
C TYR A 90 1.43 -5.76 8.68
N ILE A 91 1.06 -7.04 8.62
CA ILE A 91 0.79 -7.86 9.81
C ILE A 91 1.96 -7.94 10.80
N ASP A 92 3.20 -7.61 10.39
CA ASP A 92 4.38 -7.55 11.25
C ASP A 92 4.87 -6.11 11.53
N ARG A 93 4.20 -5.11 10.95
CA ARG A 93 4.56 -3.69 11.03
C ARG A 93 3.47 -2.94 11.79
N VAL A 94 3.49 -3.07 13.12
CA VAL A 94 2.45 -2.58 14.05
C VAL A 94 1.97 -1.15 13.76
N GLU A 95 2.89 -0.22 13.51
CA GLU A 95 2.53 1.18 13.22
C GLU A 95 1.68 1.35 11.95
N PHE A 96 1.96 0.54 10.91
CA PHE A 96 1.20 0.52 9.67
C PHE A 96 -0.09 -0.30 9.84
N LEU A 97 0.00 -1.46 10.50
CA LEU A 97 -1.13 -2.33 10.76
C LEU A 97 -2.25 -1.62 11.52
N ARG A 98 -1.90 -0.88 12.59
CA ARG A 98 -2.88 -0.11 13.38
C ARG A 98 -3.65 0.89 12.51
N ARG A 99 -2.97 1.54 11.57
CA ARG A 99 -3.60 2.52 10.67
C ARG A 99 -4.48 1.83 9.64
N THR A 100 -4.00 0.77 9.00
CA THR A 100 -4.80 0.03 8.01
C THR A 100 -6.01 -0.65 8.65
N LEU A 101 -5.90 -1.14 9.89
CA LEU A 101 -7.04 -1.68 10.64
C LEU A 101 -8.07 -0.60 10.99
N ASN A 102 -7.64 0.63 11.29
CA ASN A 102 -8.56 1.75 11.48
C ASN A 102 -9.30 2.09 10.17
N ASP A 103 -8.58 2.14 9.04
CA ASP A 103 -9.22 2.37 7.74
C ASP A 103 -10.20 1.24 7.39
N LEU A 104 -9.82 -0.02 7.67
CA LEU A 104 -10.70 -1.18 7.51
C LEU A 104 -11.98 -1.04 8.35
N PHE A 105 -11.86 -0.61 9.60
CA PHE A 105 -13.01 -0.33 10.46
C PHE A 105 -13.88 0.80 9.93
N HIS A 106 -13.28 1.87 9.39
CA HIS A 106 -14.01 2.96 8.75
C HIS A 106 -14.78 2.46 7.52
N CYS A 107 -14.15 1.69 6.63
CA CYS A 107 -14.81 1.07 5.49
C CYS A 107 -15.99 0.21 5.94
N PHE A 108 -15.78 -0.69 6.89
CA PHE A 108 -16.84 -1.56 7.40
C PHE A 108 -18.01 -0.77 8.02
N ARG A 109 -17.73 0.32 8.73
CA ARG A 109 -18.74 1.10 9.46
C ARG A 109 -19.58 1.99 8.56
N PHE A 110 -18.98 2.58 7.53
CA PHE A 110 -19.60 3.69 6.79
C PHE A 110 -19.88 3.38 5.33
N GLU A 111 -19.21 2.40 4.72
CA GLU A 111 -19.49 2.04 3.33
C GLU A 111 -20.72 1.17 3.24
N THR A 112 -21.65 1.55 2.37
CA THR A 112 -22.92 0.83 2.15
C THR A 112 -22.69 -0.59 1.61
N ASN A 113 -21.55 -0.83 0.93
CA ASN A 113 -21.26 -2.06 0.20
C ASN A 113 -19.87 -2.59 0.59
N PHE A 114 -19.70 -3.00 1.85
CA PHE A 114 -18.50 -3.72 2.28
C PHE A 114 -18.64 -5.21 1.92
N HIS A 115 -17.79 -5.73 1.03
CA HIS A 115 -18.04 -7.05 0.43
C HIS A 115 -17.25 -8.18 1.09
N ASN A 116 -16.01 -7.93 1.55
CA ASN A 116 -15.09 -9.00 1.97
C ASN A 116 -15.07 -9.21 3.49
N VAL A 117 -16.25 -9.41 4.08
CA VAL A 117 -16.42 -9.59 5.54
C VAL A 117 -15.56 -10.72 6.10
N ASN A 118 -15.50 -11.87 5.43
CA ASN A 118 -14.71 -13.02 5.91
C ASN A 118 -13.21 -12.70 5.96
N ARG A 119 -12.68 -12.08 4.89
CA ARG A 119 -11.27 -11.68 4.82
C ARG A 119 -10.93 -10.64 5.88
N ALA A 120 -11.83 -9.68 6.12
CA ALA A 120 -11.68 -8.68 7.17
C ALA A 120 -11.66 -9.33 8.57
N LEU A 121 -12.56 -10.30 8.82
CA LEU A 121 -12.59 -11.03 10.08
C LEU A 121 -11.30 -11.83 10.30
N ASP A 122 -10.83 -12.56 9.29
CA ASP A 122 -9.57 -13.31 9.35
C ASP A 122 -8.39 -12.39 9.67
N ILE A 123 -8.31 -11.23 9.01
CA ILE A 123 -7.30 -10.21 9.27
C ILE A 123 -7.33 -9.76 10.73
N VAL A 124 -8.51 -9.45 11.28
CA VAL A 124 -8.65 -9.00 12.67
C VAL A 124 -8.22 -10.10 13.64
N LEU A 125 -8.67 -11.34 13.43
CA LEU A 125 -8.31 -12.47 14.29
C LEU A 125 -6.80 -12.75 14.27
N VAL A 126 -6.18 -12.76 13.09
CA VAL A 126 -4.73 -12.96 12.95
C VAL A 126 -3.97 -11.81 13.58
N SER A 127 -4.41 -10.56 13.38
CA SER A 127 -3.77 -9.37 13.98
C SER A 127 -3.80 -9.44 15.50
N MET A 128 -4.96 -9.78 16.08
CA MET A 128 -5.12 -9.91 17.53
C MET A 128 -4.28 -11.06 18.10
N ALA A 129 -4.25 -12.21 17.43
CA ALA A 129 -3.45 -13.35 17.86
C ALA A 129 -1.95 -13.04 17.83
N ARG A 130 -1.48 -12.35 16.78
CA ARG A 130 -0.06 -12.05 16.57
C ARG A 130 0.48 -10.98 17.51
N HIS A 131 -0.35 -10.00 17.89
CA HIS A 131 0.05 -8.86 18.73
C HIS A 131 -0.59 -8.86 20.13
N LEU A 132 -1.03 -10.03 20.62
CA LEU A 132 -1.74 -10.18 21.90
C LEU A 132 -1.05 -9.51 23.11
N HIS A 133 0.28 -9.47 23.10
CA HIS A 133 1.11 -8.97 24.20
C HIS A 133 1.67 -7.56 23.97
N GLU A 134 1.36 -6.94 22.84
CA GLU A 134 1.79 -5.57 22.56
C GLU A 134 0.87 -4.58 23.27
N LYS A 135 1.47 -3.67 24.05
CA LYS A 135 0.72 -2.62 24.74
C LYS A 135 0.24 -1.57 23.74
N GLN A 136 -0.99 -1.07 23.96
CA GLN A 136 -1.61 -0.01 23.17
C GLN A 136 -0.82 1.30 23.25
#